data_AF-A0A3D4BSK3-F1
#
_entry.id   AF-A0A3D4BSK3-F1
#
_cell.length_a   1.000
_cell.length_b   1.000
_cell.length_c   1.000
_cell.angle_alpha   90.00
_cell.angle_beta   90.00
_cell.angle_gamma   90.00
#
_symmetry.space_group_name_H-M   'P 1'
#
loop_
_entity.id
_entity.type
_entity.pdbx_description
1 polymer ?
#
loop_
_entity_poly.entity_id
_entity_poly.type
_entity_poly.pdbx_seq_one_letter_code
_entity_poly.pdbx_strand_id
1 'polypeptide(L)'
;MASNDALFNALNFQKETGNTINQAIANVKGDYPSATVDEWANALHLAWIETITLDELISAMETIGTFSSSDITTAATVYFLEIQIGVDTTSILNLGQSSPNPIYVDSYIDMTSNHKSATSGQGGNELIAKDLQPNESIFWTAVSTSNSSDTIQLKKFLPSPINPNADFSEMIAAPKLLNGSENEYYTYVKSNPVKGLNYAYCFNFTINNGTQLFTFDPWLED
;
A
#
# COMPACT_ATOMS: atom_id res chain seq x y z
N MET A 1 6.24 26.05 -1.56
CA MET A 1 5.88 25.60 -0.20
C MET A 1 4.59 26.26 0.29
N ALA A 2 4.45 27.60 0.32
CA ALA A 2 3.18 28.25 0.74
C ALA A 2 1.96 27.96 -0.16
N SER A 3 2.17 27.68 -1.46
CA SER A 3 1.13 27.29 -2.44
C SER A 3 0.57 25.89 -2.19
N ASN A 4 1.44 24.93 -1.87
CA ASN A 4 1.10 23.54 -1.64
C ASN A 4 0.19 23.37 -0.41
N ASP A 5 0.53 24.04 0.70
CA ASP A 5 -0.28 24.01 1.93
C ASP A 5 -1.68 24.61 1.69
N ALA A 6 -1.79 25.69 0.91
CA ALA A 6 -3.06 26.30 0.58
C ALA A 6 -3.94 25.38 -0.29
N LEU A 7 -3.35 24.76 -1.32
CA LEU A 7 -4.04 23.79 -2.18
C LEU A 7 -4.52 22.57 -1.38
N PHE A 8 -3.66 21.99 -0.56
CA PHE A 8 -4.02 20.88 0.33
C PHE A 8 -5.17 21.26 1.27
N ASN A 9 -5.10 22.41 1.95
CA ASN A 9 -6.15 22.85 2.85
C ASN A 9 -7.49 23.06 2.13
N ALA A 10 -7.46 23.61 0.91
CA ALA A 10 -8.66 23.78 0.10
C ALA A 10 -9.27 22.43 -0.30
N LEU A 11 -8.44 21.48 -0.74
CA LEU A 11 -8.88 20.12 -1.08
C LEU A 11 -9.42 19.36 0.14
N ASN A 12 -8.75 19.45 1.29
CA ASN A 12 -9.19 18.82 2.52
C ASN A 12 -10.54 19.39 3.00
N PHE A 13 -10.74 20.71 2.89
CA PHE A 13 -12.05 21.32 3.15
C PHE A 13 -13.14 20.75 2.23
N GLN A 14 -12.86 20.62 0.93
CA GLN A 14 -13.81 20.02 -0.01
C GLN A 14 -14.14 18.57 0.37
N LYS A 15 -13.14 17.76 0.75
CA LYS A 15 -13.32 16.39 1.25
C LYS A 15 -14.23 16.35 2.48
N GLU A 16 -13.98 17.20 3.48
CA GLU A 16 -14.74 17.25 4.73
C GLU A 16 -16.21 17.64 4.53
N THR A 17 -16.50 18.41 3.47
CA THR A 17 -17.88 18.73 3.06
C THR A 17 -18.56 17.62 2.24
N GLY A 18 -17.90 16.47 2.06
CA GLY A 18 -18.46 15.28 1.41
C GLY A 18 -18.31 15.25 -0.11
N ASN A 19 -17.47 16.11 -0.69
CA ASN A 19 -17.21 16.08 -2.13
C ASN A 19 -16.30 14.91 -2.50
N THR A 20 -16.57 14.29 -3.64
CA THR A 20 -15.65 13.36 -4.29
C THR A 20 -14.39 14.09 -4.76
N ILE A 21 -13.30 13.36 -5.03
CA ILE A 21 -12.03 13.94 -5.49
C ILE A 21 -12.22 14.81 -6.75
N ASN A 22 -13.01 14.35 -7.72
CA ASN A 22 -13.28 15.09 -8.95
C ASN A 22 -14.11 16.36 -8.71
N GLN A 23 -15.08 16.32 -7.79
CA GLN A 23 -15.84 17.51 -7.39
C GLN A 23 -14.94 18.51 -6.66
N ALA A 24 -14.07 18.04 -5.77
CA ALA A 24 -13.11 18.89 -5.07
C ALA A 24 -12.16 19.60 -6.03
N ILE A 25 -11.59 18.88 -6.99
CA ILE A 25 -10.74 19.45 -8.06
C ILE A 25 -11.51 20.51 -8.85
N ALA A 26 -12.74 20.21 -9.28
CA ALA A 26 -13.56 21.15 -10.04
C ALA A 26 -13.83 22.45 -9.27
N ASN A 27 -14.02 22.36 -7.95
CA ASN A 27 -14.31 23.50 -7.08
C ASN A 27 -13.09 24.38 -6.81
N VAL A 28 -11.88 23.82 -6.77
CA VAL A 28 -10.67 24.57 -6.36
C VAL A 28 -9.74 24.93 -7.51
N LYS A 29 -9.76 24.20 -8.64
CA LYS A 29 -8.75 24.38 -9.71
C LYS A 29 -8.67 25.79 -10.30
N GLY A 30 -9.77 26.54 -10.29
CA GLY A 30 -9.80 27.94 -10.77
C GLY A 30 -8.98 28.90 -9.92
N ASP A 31 -8.80 28.60 -8.63
CA ASP A 31 -8.05 29.44 -7.68
C ASP A 31 -6.55 29.12 -7.67
N TYR A 32 -6.16 27.97 -8.24
CA TYR A 32 -4.78 27.48 -8.29
C TYR A 32 -4.28 27.24 -9.73
N PRO A 33 -4.40 28.21 -10.65
CA PRO A 33 -4.04 28.01 -12.06
C PRO A 33 -2.52 27.85 -12.30
N SER A 34 -1.70 28.25 -11.33
CA SER A 34 -0.23 28.18 -11.41
C SER A 34 0.38 27.02 -10.63
N ALA A 35 -0.43 26.19 -9.96
CA ALA A 35 0.08 25.06 -9.19
C ALA A 35 0.70 24.02 -10.13
N THR A 36 1.85 23.46 -9.74
CA THR A 36 2.56 22.47 -10.55
C THR A 36 1.91 21.09 -10.48
N VAL A 37 2.30 20.19 -11.39
CA VAL A 37 1.87 18.79 -11.37
C VAL A 37 2.22 18.12 -10.03
N ASP A 38 3.41 18.41 -9.49
CA ASP A 38 3.87 17.86 -8.21
C ASP A 38 3.07 18.41 -7.02
N GLU A 39 2.73 19.69 -7.04
CA GLU A 39 1.90 20.31 -5.99
C GLU A 39 0.49 19.72 -5.98
N TRP A 40 -0.10 19.49 -7.16
CA TRP A 40 -1.39 18.82 -7.27
C TRP A 40 -1.34 17.35 -6.83
N ALA A 41 -0.34 16.59 -7.28
CA ALA A 41 -0.16 15.20 -6.90
C ALA A 41 -0.05 15.06 -5.38
N ASN A 42 0.83 15.85 -4.77
CA ASN A 42 1.03 15.87 -3.32
C ASN A 42 -0.25 16.24 -2.57
N ALA A 43 -0.90 17.35 -2.95
CA ALA A 43 -2.06 17.86 -2.22
C ALA A 43 -3.27 16.91 -2.30
N LEU A 44 -3.50 16.29 -3.46
CA LEU A 44 -4.56 15.28 -3.63
C LEU A 44 -4.27 14.01 -2.85
N HIS A 45 -3.04 13.51 -2.96
CA HIS A 45 -2.59 12.33 -2.22
C HIS A 45 -2.74 12.53 -0.71
N LEU A 46 -2.22 13.63 -0.16
CA LEU A 46 -2.35 13.93 1.27
C LEU A 46 -3.80 14.07 1.72
N ALA A 47 -4.64 14.76 0.93
CA ALA A 47 -6.04 14.96 1.30
C ALA A 47 -6.82 13.63 1.34
N TRP A 48 -6.52 12.68 0.47
CA TRP A 48 -7.18 11.35 0.43
C TRP A 48 -6.27 10.19 0.85
N ILE A 49 -5.21 10.44 1.61
CA ILE A 49 -4.18 9.46 2.00
C ILE A 49 -4.71 8.24 2.76
N GLU A 50 -5.96 8.24 3.20
CA GLU A 50 -6.52 7.05 3.86
C GLU A 50 -7.18 6.06 2.91
N THR A 51 -7.39 6.46 1.65
CA THR A 51 -8.27 5.74 0.71
C THR A 51 -7.79 5.75 -0.74
N ILE A 52 -6.98 6.73 -1.16
CA ILE A 52 -6.64 6.91 -2.58
C ILE A 52 -5.65 5.86 -3.08
N THR A 53 -5.95 5.25 -4.22
CA THR A 53 -5.00 4.40 -4.96
C THR A 53 -4.19 5.20 -5.98
N LEU A 54 -3.12 4.59 -6.53
CA LEU A 54 -2.32 5.22 -7.58
C LEU A 54 -3.18 5.55 -8.81
N ASP A 55 -3.99 4.59 -9.27
CA ASP A 55 -4.88 4.76 -10.41
C ASP A 55 -5.94 5.84 -10.18
N GLU A 56 -6.49 5.95 -8.96
CA GLU A 56 -7.42 7.00 -8.58
C GLU A 56 -6.75 8.37 -8.59
N LEU A 57 -5.50 8.48 -8.10
CA LEU A 57 -4.75 9.73 -8.15
C LEU A 57 -4.45 10.15 -9.59
N ILE A 58 -3.95 9.22 -10.43
CA ILE A 58 -3.69 9.48 -11.85
C ILE A 58 -4.98 9.96 -12.54
N SER A 59 -6.06 9.20 -12.39
CA SER A 59 -7.36 9.53 -12.99
C SER A 59 -7.89 10.89 -12.54
N ALA A 60 -7.76 11.21 -11.25
CA ALA A 60 -8.16 12.50 -10.71
C ALA A 60 -7.32 13.65 -11.27
N MET A 61 -6.00 13.48 -11.34
CA MET A 61 -5.08 14.48 -11.90
C MET A 61 -5.35 14.76 -13.38
N GLU A 62 -5.77 13.76 -14.16
CA GLU A 62 -6.16 13.95 -15.56
C GLU A 62 -7.36 14.90 -15.71
N THR A 63 -8.27 14.98 -14.72
CA THR A 63 -9.42 15.90 -14.74
C THR A 63 -9.05 17.38 -14.59
N ILE A 64 -7.82 17.68 -14.16
CA ILE A 64 -7.30 19.04 -14.08
C ILE A 64 -7.14 19.60 -15.51
N GLY A 65 -6.70 18.76 -16.45
CA GLY A 65 -6.67 19.05 -17.89
C GLY A 65 -5.50 19.92 -18.37
N THR A 66 -4.53 20.22 -17.51
CA THR A 66 -3.39 21.11 -17.82
C THR A 66 -2.05 20.40 -17.98
N PHE A 67 -1.93 19.15 -17.52
CA PHE A 67 -0.68 18.39 -17.49
C PHE A 67 -0.73 17.23 -18.49
N SER A 68 0.44 16.78 -18.95
CA SER A 68 0.52 15.59 -19.79
C SER A 68 0.33 14.32 -18.94
N SER A 69 -0.19 13.24 -19.53
CA SER A 69 -0.31 11.95 -18.82
C SER A 69 1.04 11.44 -18.30
N SER A 70 2.13 11.69 -19.02
CA SER A 70 3.48 11.30 -18.59
C SER A 70 3.93 12.03 -17.33
N ASP A 71 3.66 13.34 -17.24
CA ASP A 71 4.00 14.13 -16.05
C ASP A 71 3.15 13.70 -14.85
N ILE A 72 1.85 13.43 -15.09
CA ILE A 72 0.91 12.96 -14.08
C ILE A 72 1.39 11.63 -13.49
N THR A 73 1.67 10.62 -14.33
CA THR A 73 2.14 9.32 -13.86
C THR A 73 3.45 9.45 -13.10
N THR A 74 4.41 10.23 -13.61
CA THR A 74 5.70 10.42 -12.94
C THR A 74 5.52 11.05 -11.55
N ALA A 75 4.71 12.10 -11.44
CA ALA A 75 4.45 12.78 -10.17
C ALA A 75 3.68 11.88 -9.19
N ALA A 76 2.69 11.11 -9.67
CA ALA A 76 1.86 10.26 -8.83
C ALA A 76 2.65 9.09 -8.23
N THR A 77 3.48 8.40 -9.02
CA THR A 77 4.19 7.18 -8.59
C THR A 77 5.16 7.42 -7.42
N VAL A 78 5.64 8.65 -7.24
CA VAL A 78 6.57 8.99 -6.13
C VAL A 78 5.95 8.75 -4.75
N TYR A 79 4.62 8.76 -4.64
CA TYR A 79 3.91 8.61 -3.37
C TYR A 79 3.45 7.19 -3.06
N PHE A 80 3.68 6.23 -3.95
CA PHE A 80 3.14 4.87 -3.83
C PHE A 80 4.22 3.80 -3.92
N LEU A 81 4.38 3.08 -2.82
CA LEU A 81 5.08 1.82 -2.73
C LEU A 81 4.11 0.67 -3.03
N GLU A 82 4.32 -0.04 -4.12
CA GLU A 82 3.58 -1.25 -4.45
C GLU A 82 4.39 -2.47 -4.04
N ILE A 83 3.79 -3.35 -3.25
CA ILE A 83 4.37 -4.59 -2.75
C ILE A 83 3.52 -5.76 -3.25
N GLN A 84 4.15 -6.68 -3.98
CA GLN A 84 3.53 -7.92 -4.38
C GLN A 84 4.02 -9.07 -3.49
N ILE A 85 3.06 -9.77 -2.88
CA ILE A 85 3.25 -11.01 -2.10
C ILE A 85 3.00 -12.19 -3.05
N GLY A 86 4.06 -12.86 -3.45
CA GLY A 86 4.00 -14.12 -4.17
C GLY A 86 3.84 -15.31 -3.23
N VAL A 87 2.86 -16.17 -3.49
CA VAL A 87 2.54 -17.34 -2.66
C VAL A 87 2.69 -18.63 -3.48
N ASP A 88 3.54 -19.55 -3.04
CA ASP A 88 3.61 -20.92 -3.60
C ASP A 88 2.44 -21.77 -3.06
N THR A 89 1.28 -21.59 -3.68
CA THR A 89 0.05 -22.28 -3.31
C THR A 89 0.14 -23.79 -3.47
N THR A 90 0.88 -24.28 -4.47
CA THR A 90 1.04 -25.72 -4.72
C THR A 90 1.74 -26.39 -3.54
N SER A 91 2.86 -25.82 -3.09
CA SER A 91 3.59 -26.37 -1.95
C SER A 91 2.80 -26.27 -0.64
N ILE A 92 2.14 -25.13 -0.40
CA ILE A 92 1.34 -24.91 0.81
C ILE A 92 0.18 -25.90 0.90
N LEU A 93 -0.56 -26.11 -0.19
CA LEU A 93 -1.72 -27.02 -0.20
C LEU A 93 -1.30 -28.49 0.03
N ASN A 94 -0.04 -28.85 -0.29
CA ASN A 94 0.51 -30.18 -0.08
C ASN A 94 0.99 -30.45 1.36
N LEU A 95 1.04 -29.43 2.25
CA LEU A 95 1.49 -29.60 3.64
C LEU A 95 0.60 -30.52 4.50
N GLY A 96 -0.64 -30.77 4.08
CA GLY A 96 -1.61 -31.55 4.83
C GLY A 96 -2.23 -30.76 5.99
N GLN A 97 -3.51 -30.43 5.89
CA GLN A 97 -4.22 -29.47 6.77
C GLN A 97 -4.68 -30.08 8.12
N SER A 98 -3.81 -30.82 8.81
CA SER A 98 -4.16 -31.57 10.03
C SER A 98 -3.95 -30.80 11.36
N SER A 99 -4.01 -29.46 11.29
CA SER A 99 -3.86 -28.45 12.36
C SER A 99 -2.45 -28.30 12.93
N PRO A 100 -1.88 -27.08 12.95
CA PRO A 100 -2.47 -25.84 13.51
C PRO A 100 -3.28 -24.96 12.54
N ASN A 101 -4.00 -23.98 13.09
CA ASN A 101 -4.70 -22.92 12.34
C ASN A 101 -4.47 -21.55 13.04
N PRO A 102 -3.76 -20.59 12.44
CA PRO A 102 -3.15 -20.65 11.10
C PRO A 102 -1.91 -21.56 11.02
N ILE A 103 -1.52 -21.95 9.80
CA ILE A 103 -0.24 -22.62 9.49
C ILE A 103 0.78 -21.55 9.06
N TYR A 104 1.96 -21.53 9.70
CA TYR A 104 3.06 -20.64 9.30
C TYR A 104 3.69 -21.12 8.00
N VAL A 105 3.82 -20.21 7.02
CA VAL A 105 4.25 -20.53 5.65
C VAL A 105 5.32 -19.59 5.11
N ASP A 106 6.09 -18.91 5.97
CA ASP A 106 7.13 -17.94 5.57
C ASP A 106 8.04 -18.45 4.42
N SER A 107 8.44 -19.72 4.45
CA SER A 107 9.30 -20.34 3.43
C SER A 107 8.66 -20.50 2.05
N TYR A 108 7.37 -20.22 1.92
CA TYR A 108 6.58 -20.33 0.67
C TYR A 108 6.13 -18.96 0.16
N ILE A 109 6.66 -17.88 0.74
CA ILE A 109 6.35 -16.51 0.39
C ILE A 109 7.58 -15.89 -0.25
N ASP A 110 7.35 -15.17 -1.34
CA ASP A 110 8.31 -14.29 -1.99
C ASP A 110 7.72 -12.89 -2.09
N MET A 111 8.53 -11.85 -1.93
CA MET A 111 8.05 -10.48 -1.96
C MET A 111 8.85 -9.61 -2.92
N THR A 112 8.13 -8.80 -3.68
CA THR A 112 8.73 -7.81 -4.58
C THR A 112 8.10 -6.45 -4.37
N SER A 113 8.82 -5.38 -4.72
CA SER A 113 8.25 -4.04 -4.71
C SER A 113 8.81 -3.15 -5.81
N ASN A 114 8.12 -2.04 -6.09
CA ASN A 114 8.57 -0.99 -6.98
C ASN A 114 9.54 0.02 -6.31
N HIS A 115 9.93 -0.20 -5.05
CA HIS A 115 10.77 0.76 -4.32
C HIS A 115 12.16 0.91 -4.95
N LYS A 116 12.69 2.13 -5.02
CA LYS A 116 14.03 2.41 -5.58
C LYS A 116 15.17 1.66 -4.88
N SER A 117 14.99 1.33 -3.59
CA SER A 117 15.96 0.58 -2.79
C SER A 117 15.75 -0.93 -2.85
N ALA A 118 14.67 -1.39 -3.47
CA ALA A 118 14.38 -2.81 -3.56
C ALA A 118 15.46 -3.48 -4.41
N THR A 119 16.32 -4.26 -3.77
CA THR A 119 17.25 -5.12 -4.48
C THR A 119 16.48 -6.36 -4.92
N SER A 120 16.39 -6.60 -6.22
CA SER A 120 15.85 -7.86 -6.75
C SER A 120 16.66 -9.03 -6.20
N GLY A 121 15.98 -10.02 -5.60
CA GLY A 121 16.59 -11.31 -5.25
C GLY A 121 16.88 -11.58 -3.78
N GLN A 122 16.06 -11.11 -2.84
CA GLN A 122 15.98 -11.75 -1.51
C GLN A 122 14.72 -12.62 -1.47
N GLY A 123 14.87 -13.89 -1.87
CA GLY A 123 13.77 -14.82 -2.15
C GLY A 123 13.09 -15.39 -0.90
N GLY A 124 12.45 -14.53 -0.12
CA GLY A 124 11.70 -14.90 1.07
C GLY A 124 10.63 -13.86 1.44
N ASN A 125 10.09 -13.98 2.64
CA ASN A 125 9.12 -13.05 3.23
C ASN A 125 9.74 -11.70 3.67
N GLU A 126 10.92 -11.32 3.19
CA GLU A 126 11.62 -10.10 3.64
C GLU A 126 11.79 -9.12 2.47
N LEU A 127 11.47 -7.85 2.69
CA LEU A 127 11.59 -6.79 1.71
C LEU A 127 12.39 -5.62 2.30
N ILE A 128 13.51 -5.30 1.67
CA ILE A 128 14.30 -4.12 2.01
C ILE A 128 13.66 -2.89 1.36
N ALA A 129 13.00 -2.05 2.17
CA ALA A 129 12.38 -0.78 1.77
C ALA A 129 13.00 0.36 2.56
N LYS A 130 14.29 0.64 2.29
CA LYS A 130 15.03 1.71 2.95
C LYS A 130 14.46 3.07 2.61
N ASP A 131 14.54 4.00 3.56
CA ASP A 131 14.14 5.38 3.36
C ASP A 131 12.63 5.56 3.05
N LEU A 132 11.73 4.73 3.60
CA LEU A 132 10.29 5.01 3.57
C LEU A 132 10.03 6.42 4.09
N GLN A 133 9.24 7.21 3.36
CA GLN A 133 8.98 8.60 3.71
C GLN A 133 7.62 8.74 4.41
N PRO A 134 7.47 9.70 5.34
CA PRO A 134 6.17 10.07 5.86
C PRO A 134 5.20 10.37 4.72
N ASN A 135 3.97 9.93 4.92
CA ASN A 135 2.86 9.98 4.00
C ASN A 135 2.94 9.02 2.80
N GLU A 136 4.04 8.30 2.58
CA GLU A 136 4.10 7.32 1.50
C GLU A 136 3.00 6.25 1.65
N SER A 137 2.20 6.06 0.60
CA SER A 137 1.17 5.02 0.53
C SER A 137 1.83 3.68 0.24
N ILE A 138 1.39 2.62 0.91
CA ILE A 138 1.85 1.25 0.65
C ILE A 138 0.65 0.41 0.22
N PHE A 139 0.75 -0.16 -0.97
CA PHE A 139 -0.24 -1.05 -1.56
C PHE A 139 0.29 -2.49 -1.53
N TRP A 140 -0.49 -3.41 -0.98
CA TRP A 140 -0.12 -4.81 -0.83
C TRP A 140 -1.04 -5.67 -1.69
N THR A 141 -0.49 -6.46 -2.60
CA THR A 141 -1.26 -7.39 -3.44
C THR A 141 -0.73 -8.81 -3.29
N ALA A 142 -1.60 -9.76 -2.97
CA ALA A 142 -1.22 -11.17 -2.93
C ALA A 142 -1.64 -11.95 -4.20
N VAL A 143 -0.72 -12.75 -4.73
CA VAL A 143 -0.91 -13.57 -5.94
C VAL A 143 -0.27 -14.95 -5.77
N SER A 144 -0.82 -15.97 -6.43
CA SER A 144 -0.14 -17.27 -6.54
C SER A 144 1.00 -17.19 -7.56
N THR A 145 2.17 -17.69 -7.19
CA THR A 145 3.34 -17.81 -8.08
C THR A 145 3.45 -19.19 -8.71
N SER A 146 2.83 -20.20 -8.12
CA SER A 146 2.91 -21.60 -8.55
C SER A 146 1.74 -22.07 -9.39
N ASN A 147 0.58 -21.40 -9.29
CA ASN A 147 -0.64 -21.75 -10.03
C ASN A 147 -1.56 -20.54 -10.20
N SER A 148 -1.63 -19.99 -11.40
CA SER A 148 -2.42 -18.79 -11.71
C SER A 148 -3.93 -18.94 -11.55
N SER A 149 -4.46 -20.16 -11.41
CA SER A 149 -5.87 -20.40 -11.10
C SER A 149 -6.18 -20.28 -9.61
N ASP A 150 -5.15 -20.33 -8.76
CA ASP A 150 -5.35 -20.19 -7.32
C ASP A 150 -5.51 -18.72 -6.95
N THR A 151 -6.48 -18.48 -6.07
CA THR A 151 -6.78 -17.14 -5.54
C THR A 151 -6.30 -17.06 -4.10
N ILE A 152 -5.70 -15.94 -3.74
CA ILE A 152 -5.33 -15.63 -2.35
C ILE A 152 -6.36 -14.65 -1.80
N GLN A 153 -6.88 -14.89 -0.59
CA GLN A 153 -7.68 -13.89 0.11
C GLN A 153 -6.98 -13.47 1.39
N LEU A 154 -6.54 -12.22 1.44
CA LEU A 154 -5.93 -11.62 2.62
C LEU A 154 -7.03 -11.30 3.65
N LYS A 155 -7.00 -11.96 4.80
CA LYS A 155 -8.08 -11.89 5.81
C LYS A 155 -7.84 -10.88 6.91
N LYS A 156 -6.60 -10.78 7.41
CA LYS A 156 -6.31 -9.94 8.57
C LYS A 156 -4.83 -9.58 8.66
N PHE A 157 -4.58 -8.35 9.09
CA PHE A 157 -3.29 -7.86 9.57
C PHE A 157 -3.21 -7.97 11.09
N LEU A 158 -2.10 -8.50 11.58
CA LEU A 158 -1.81 -8.72 12.99
C LEU A 158 -0.43 -8.13 13.32
N PRO A 159 -0.17 -7.70 14.56
CA PRO A 159 1.19 -7.46 15.02
C PRO A 159 2.02 -8.74 14.89
N SER A 160 3.30 -8.63 14.51
CA SER A 160 4.16 -9.82 14.39
C SER A 160 4.29 -10.56 15.73
N PRO A 161 3.98 -11.86 15.79
CA PRO A 161 4.21 -12.68 16.99
C PRO A 161 5.70 -12.90 17.30
N ILE A 162 6.59 -12.75 16.32
CA ILE A 162 8.04 -12.97 16.46
C ILE A 162 8.72 -11.75 17.08
N ASN A 163 8.23 -10.54 16.78
CA ASN A 163 8.73 -9.31 17.39
C ASN A 163 7.58 -8.49 18.02
N PRO A 164 7.14 -8.84 19.24
CA PRO A 164 6.01 -8.18 19.90
C PRO A 164 6.25 -6.70 20.24
N ASN A 165 7.50 -6.22 20.12
CA ASN A 165 7.85 -4.81 20.28
C ASN A 165 7.93 -4.05 18.94
N ALA A 166 7.76 -4.73 17.81
CA ALA A 166 7.69 -4.11 16.48
C ALA A 166 6.25 -3.74 16.10
N ASP A 167 5.51 -3.14 17.02
CA ASP A 167 4.19 -2.61 16.68
C ASP A 167 4.34 -1.43 15.71
N PHE A 168 3.96 -1.67 14.46
CA PHE A 168 3.92 -0.65 13.43
C PHE A 168 2.86 0.43 13.68
N SER A 169 1.90 0.23 14.59
CA SER A 169 0.69 1.06 14.64
C SER A 169 0.96 2.56 14.86
N GLU A 170 2.08 2.92 15.48
CA GLU A 170 2.53 4.30 15.64
C GLU A 170 3.11 4.90 14.35
N MET A 171 3.74 4.08 13.50
CA MET A 171 4.50 4.52 12.33
C MET A 171 3.82 4.28 10.99
N ILE A 172 3.08 3.19 10.84
CA ILE A 172 2.33 2.85 9.64
C ILE A 172 0.88 2.63 10.05
N ALA A 173 -0.05 3.17 9.26
CA ALA A 173 -1.46 2.99 9.52
C ALA A 173 -1.84 1.50 9.52
N ALA A 174 -2.92 1.16 10.23
CA ALA A 174 -3.44 -0.19 10.16
C ALA A 174 -3.91 -0.45 8.72
N PRO A 175 -3.42 -1.51 8.05
CA PRO A 175 -3.79 -1.77 6.67
C PRO A 175 -5.28 -2.06 6.54
N LYS A 176 -5.91 -1.47 5.52
CA LYS A 176 -7.34 -1.59 5.22
C LYS A 176 -7.51 -2.36 3.92
N LEU A 177 -8.47 -3.29 3.88
CA LEU A 177 -8.83 -3.98 2.64
C LEU A 177 -9.32 -2.95 1.62
N LEU A 178 -8.81 -3.02 0.39
CA LEU A 178 -9.30 -2.16 -0.68
C LEU A 178 -10.75 -2.55 -1.01
N ASN A 179 -11.65 -1.56 -1.10
CA ASN A 179 -13.06 -1.82 -1.35
C ASN A 179 -13.26 -2.63 -2.63
N GLY A 180 -13.98 -3.76 -2.52
CA GLY A 180 -14.26 -4.64 -3.65
C GLY A 180 -13.14 -5.62 -4.01
N SER A 181 -12.04 -5.63 -3.26
CA SER A 181 -10.93 -6.58 -3.42
C SER A 181 -10.84 -7.54 -2.23
N GLU A 182 -10.39 -8.77 -2.46
CA GLU A 182 -10.15 -9.77 -1.40
C GLU A 182 -8.66 -10.02 -1.15
N ASN A 183 -7.79 -9.52 -2.03
CA ASN A 183 -6.35 -9.80 -2.03
C ASN A 183 -5.48 -8.54 -1.99
N GLU A 184 -6.09 -7.37 -1.84
CA GLU A 184 -5.41 -6.09 -1.86
C GLU A 184 -5.67 -5.28 -0.59
N TYR A 185 -4.59 -4.75 -0.01
CA TYR A 185 -4.65 -3.90 1.16
C TYR A 185 -3.89 -2.60 0.94
N TYR A 186 -4.39 -1.56 1.58
CA TYR A 186 -3.83 -0.22 1.54
C TYR A 186 -3.41 0.23 2.94
N THR A 187 -2.24 0.86 3.03
CA THR A 187 -1.80 1.59 4.22
C THR A 187 -0.96 2.81 3.83
N TYR A 188 -0.51 3.59 4.81
CA TYR A 188 0.40 4.71 4.61
C TYR A 188 1.33 4.88 5.82
N VAL A 189 2.50 5.46 5.58
CA VAL A 189 3.49 5.80 6.60
C VAL A 189 3.04 7.07 7.32
N LYS A 190 2.80 7.01 8.63
CA LYS A 190 2.43 8.16 9.49
C LYS A 190 3.62 9.05 9.84
N SER A 191 4.77 8.44 10.09
CA SER A 191 5.97 9.14 10.57
C SER A 191 7.25 8.46 10.08
N ASN A 192 8.37 9.19 10.10
CA ASN A 192 9.67 8.68 9.67
C ASN A 192 9.99 7.35 10.37
N PRO A 193 10.36 6.30 9.62
CA PRO A 193 10.92 5.10 10.22
C PRO A 193 12.16 5.42 11.04
N VAL A 194 12.28 4.77 12.19
CA VAL A 194 13.51 4.73 12.97
C VAL A 194 14.49 3.77 12.28
N LYS A 195 15.66 4.28 11.92
CA LYS A 195 16.71 3.50 11.25
C LYS A 195 17.13 2.28 12.06
N GLY A 196 17.32 1.15 11.37
CA GLY A 196 17.84 -0.09 11.97
C GLY A 196 16.84 -0.86 12.85
N LEU A 197 15.55 -0.53 12.76
CA LEU A 197 14.48 -1.37 13.28
C LEU A 197 13.89 -2.21 12.16
N ASN A 198 13.64 -3.49 12.45
CA ASN A 198 12.86 -4.36 11.58
C ASN A 198 11.41 -4.23 11.97
N TYR A 199 10.57 -3.93 10.98
CA TYR A 199 9.16 -3.78 11.21
C TYR A 199 8.42 -4.93 10.53
N ALA A 200 7.57 -5.66 11.27
CA ALA A 200 6.85 -6.81 10.75
C ALA A 200 5.34 -6.79 11.04
N TYR A 201 4.54 -6.92 9.98
CA TYR A 201 3.11 -7.24 10.08
C TYR A 201 2.98 -8.72 9.87
N CYS A 202 2.08 -9.37 10.56
CA CYS A 202 1.70 -10.75 10.32
C CYS A 202 0.42 -10.77 9.48
N PHE A 203 0.40 -11.56 8.42
CA PHE A 203 -0.71 -11.63 7.47
C PHE A 203 -1.39 -12.99 7.53
N ASN A 204 -2.69 -13.00 7.84
CA ASN A 204 -3.50 -14.19 7.67
C ASN A 204 -4.16 -14.18 6.29
N PHE A 205 -4.13 -15.33 5.62
CA PHE A 205 -4.77 -15.49 4.31
C PHE A 205 -5.40 -16.88 4.13
N THR A 206 -6.27 -17.00 3.13
CA THR A 206 -6.79 -18.28 2.64
C THR A 206 -6.42 -18.46 1.17
N ILE A 207 -6.40 -19.71 0.71
CA ILE A 207 -6.27 -20.06 -0.71
C ILE A 207 -7.63 -20.55 -1.20
N ASN A 208 -8.10 -20.10 -2.36
CA ASN A 208 -9.32 -20.56 -3.03
C ASN A 208 -10.60 -20.47 -2.19
N ASN A 209 -10.72 -19.43 -1.36
CA ASN A 209 -11.81 -19.27 -0.41
C ASN A 209 -11.99 -20.46 0.53
N GLY A 210 -10.90 -21.19 0.80
CA GLY A 210 -10.85 -22.26 1.78
C GLY A 210 -11.04 -21.76 3.22
N THR A 211 -11.16 -22.71 4.16
CA THR A 211 -11.34 -22.42 5.59
C THR A 211 -10.05 -22.46 6.39
N GLN A 212 -8.99 -23.06 5.85
CA GLN A 212 -7.66 -23.10 6.46
C GLN A 212 -7.01 -21.72 6.35
N LEU A 213 -6.61 -21.15 7.48
CA LEU A 213 -5.78 -19.95 7.49
C LEU A 213 -4.31 -20.35 7.37
N PHE A 214 -3.60 -19.59 6.56
CA PHE A 214 -2.15 -19.57 6.48
C PHE A 214 -1.67 -18.22 7.01
N THR A 215 -0.47 -18.20 7.54
CA THR A 215 0.11 -16.99 8.10
C THR A 215 1.58 -16.86 7.74
N PHE A 216 2.01 -15.62 7.54
CA PHE A 216 3.41 -15.29 7.33
C PHE A 216 3.72 -13.92 7.91
N ASP A 217 4.98 -13.72 8.30
CA ASP A 217 5.47 -12.50 8.96
C ASP A 217 6.41 -11.73 8.02
N PRO A 218 5.92 -10.85 7.13
CA PRO A 218 6.78 -10.08 6.28
C PRO A 218 7.56 -9.01 7.03
N TRP A 219 8.82 -8.83 6.65
CA TRP A 219 9.68 -7.81 7.23
C TRP A 219 9.94 -6.68 6.25
N LEU A 220 9.78 -5.44 6.72
CA LEU A 220 10.28 -4.24 6.06
C LEU A 220 11.52 -3.77 6.83
N GLU A 221 12.69 -3.85 6.19
CA GLU A 221 13.96 -3.35 6.74
C GLU A 221 14.28 -1.94 6.19
N ASP A 222 14.64 -1.02 7.09
CA ASP A 222 15.21 0.31 6.79
C ASP A 222 16.75 0.33 6.96
#